data_AF-A0A1B8NW18-F1
#
_entry.id   AF-A0A1B8NW18-F1
#
_cell.length_a   1.000
_cell.length_b   1.000
_cell.length_c   1.000
_cell.angle_alpha   90.00
_cell.angle_beta   90.00
_cell.angle_gamma   90.00
#
_symmetry.space_group_name_H-M   'P 1'
#
loop_
_entity.id
_entity.type
_entity.pdbx_description
1 polymer ?
#
loop_
_entity_poly.entity_id
_entity_poly.type
_entity_poly.pdbx_seq_one_letter_code
_entity_poly.pdbx_strand_id
1 'polypeptide(L)'
;MIPLSSVLLVTLMAVVLRSRMRWSEALIVGALGGALMIQSGIFLPPGGVEPLLEQLRQGAPEISAMLDDMANQGVDTSRLAHLLIGGVTGLVVLLVSVGCLALARAWQAGLYNPGGFREEFHALRLAPRELLVLLVVGVVGVVLNLPGLGMLVWVPLLVAGIALVHGFIGLKGMHGLWLGIFYVLLIFTWPMILIVLLVALLDSFANFRARLGRGN
;
A
#
# COMPACT_ATOMS: atom_id res chain seq x y z
N MET A 1 -3.52 7.59 -18.39
CA MET A 1 -3.11 6.28 -17.84
C MET A 1 -3.53 6.13 -16.37
N ILE A 2 -3.15 7.04 -15.47
CA ILE A 2 -3.41 6.93 -14.03
C ILE A 2 -4.88 6.63 -13.66
N PRO A 3 -5.90 7.37 -14.16
CA PRO A 3 -7.30 7.09 -13.78
C PRO A 3 -7.78 5.72 -14.23
N LEU A 4 -7.36 5.27 -15.42
CA LEU A 4 -7.71 3.97 -15.97
C LEU A 4 -7.06 2.83 -15.16
N SER A 5 -5.79 2.99 -14.80
CA SER A 5 -5.08 2.06 -13.92
C SER A 5 -5.79 1.93 -12.57
N SER A 6 -6.21 3.05 -11.97
CA SER A 6 -6.97 3.04 -10.72
C SER A 6 -8.31 2.32 -10.87
N VAL A 7 -9.10 2.60 -11.92
CA VAL A 7 -10.39 1.92 -12.15
C VAL A 7 -10.20 0.42 -12.33
N LEU A 8 -9.18 0.00 -13.09
CA LEU A 8 -8.88 -1.41 -13.30
C LEU A 8 -8.50 -2.09 -11.99
N LEU A 9 -7.65 -1.43 -11.18
CA LEU A 9 -7.19 -1.98 -9.90
C LEU A 9 -8.32 -2.05 -8.87
N VAL A 10 -9.14 -1.01 -8.77
CA VAL A 10 -10.36 -1.02 -7.92
C VAL A 10 -11.29 -2.14 -8.35
N THR A 11 -11.51 -2.32 -9.65
CA THR A 11 -12.41 -3.34 -10.18
C THR A 11 -11.88 -4.75 -9.88
N LEU A 12 -10.57 -4.98 -10.09
CA LEU A 12 -9.91 -6.23 -9.73
C LEU A 12 -10.11 -6.56 -8.24
N MET A 13 -9.79 -5.62 -7.36
CA MET A 13 -9.95 -5.83 -5.91
C MET A 13 -11.43 -6.00 -5.50
N ALA A 14 -12.35 -5.27 -6.14
CA ALA A 14 -13.79 -5.38 -5.88
C ALA A 14 -14.34 -6.75 -6.28
N VAL A 15 -13.90 -7.32 -7.41
CA VAL A 15 -14.27 -8.67 -7.85
C VAL A 15 -13.77 -9.71 -6.84
N VAL A 16 -12.52 -9.61 -6.39
CA VAL A 16 -11.97 -10.49 -5.36
C VAL A 16 -12.77 -10.37 -4.06
N LEU A 17 -13.00 -9.14 -3.58
CA LEU A 17 -13.74 -8.88 -2.36
C LEU A 17 -15.18 -9.43 -2.44
N ARG A 18 -15.87 -9.26 -3.57
CA ARG A 18 -17.22 -9.78 -3.79
C ARG A 18 -17.29 -11.32 -3.77
N SER A 19 -16.26 -12.00 -4.28
CA SER A 19 -16.26 -13.46 -4.40
C SER A 19 -15.92 -14.20 -3.11
N ARG A 20 -15.08 -13.60 -2.25
CA ARG A 20 -14.54 -14.26 -1.04
C ARG A 20 -14.86 -13.54 0.27
N MET A 21 -15.34 -12.30 0.22
CA MET A 21 -15.55 -11.43 1.38
C MET A 21 -14.29 -11.28 2.26
N ARG A 22 -13.10 -11.34 1.64
CA ARG A 22 -11.81 -11.28 2.34
C ARG A 22 -10.96 -10.11 1.84
N TRP A 23 -10.88 -9.09 2.68
CA TRP A 23 -10.08 -7.88 2.45
C TRP A 23 -8.59 -8.16 2.24
N SER A 24 -8.03 -9.11 2.98
CA SER A 24 -6.62 -9.51 2.85
C SER A 24 -6.28 -9.96 1.42
N GLU A 25 -7.12 -10.80 0.82
CA GLU A 25 -6.93 -11.29 -0.54
C GLU A 25 -7.09 -10.16 -1.56
N ALA A 26 -8.10 -9.30 -1.39
CA ALA A 26 -8.29 -8.15 -2.27
C ALA A 26 -7.06 -7.23 -2.26
N LEU A 27 -6.50 -6.95 -1.08
CA LEU A 27 -5.30 -6.11 -0.94
C LEU A 27 -4.05 -6.77 -1.55
N ILE A 28 -3.84 -8.08 -1.34
CA ILE A 28 -2.71 -8.82 -1.93
C ILE A 28 -2.81 -8.80 -3.46
N VAL A 29 -3.99 -9.10 -4.01
CA VAL A 29 -4.22 -9.08 -5.47
C VAL A 29 -4.04 -7.67 -6.02
N GLY A 30 -4.50 -6.64 -5.29
CA GLY A 30 -4.25 -5.24 -5.63
C GLY A 30 -2.76 -4.90 -5.67
N ALA A 31 -1.99 -5.31 -4.66
CA ALA A 31 -0.55 -5.09 -4.64
C ALA A 31 0.17 -5.78 -5.82
N LEU A 32 -0.21 -7.03 -6.13
CA LEU A 32 0.32 -7.76 -7.29
C LEU A 32 -0.06 -7.10 -8.63
N GLY A 33 -1.31 -6.68 -8.78
CA GLY A 33 -1.78 -5.98 -9.99
C GLY A 33 -1.09 -4.63 -10.18
N GLY A 34 -0.92 -3.86 -9.11
CA GLY A 34 -0.16 -2.61 -9.12
C GLY A 34 1.32 -2.84 -9.45
N ALA A 35 1.92 -3.90 -8.93
CA ALA A 35 3.32 -4.22 -9.20
C ALA A 35 3.53 -4.61 -10.67
N LEU A 36 2.58 -5.34 -11.26
CA LEU A 36 2.57 -5.63 -12.69
C LEU A 36 2.48 -4.36 -13.54
N MET A 37 1.66 -3.39 -13.13
CA MET A 37 1.58 -2.08 -13.81
C MET A 37 2.89 -1.30 -13.72
N ILE A 38 3.57 -1.31 -12.57
CA ILE A 38 4.90 -0.71 -12.43
C ILE A 38 5.87 -1.40 -13.39
N GLN A 39 5.88 -2.74 -13.40
CA GLN A 39 6.82 -3.53 -14.20
C GLN A 39 6.58 -3.38 -15.71
N SER A 40 5.35 -3.14 -16.13
CA SER A 40 5.01 -2.90 -17.54
C SER A 40 5.42 -1.50 -18.02
N GLY A 41 5.92 -0.63 -17.14
CA GLY A 41 6.33 0.74 -17.48
C GLY A 41 5.17 1.69 -17.78
N ILE A 42 3.92 1.34 -17.45
CA ILE A 42 2.72 2.12 -17.84
C ILE A 42 2.67 3.52 -17.20
N PHE A 43 3.42 3.71 -16.12
CA PHE A 43 3.52 4.97 -15.37
C PHE A 43 4.69 5.83 -15.82
N LEU A 44 5.54 5.36 -16.74
CA LEU A 44 6.66 6.14 -17.23
C LEU A 44 6.19 7.16 -18.27
N PRO A 45 6.87 8.32 -18.38
CA PRO A 45 6.60 9.29 -19.44
C PRO A 45 6.81 8.69 -20.83
N PRO A 46 6.14 9.22 -21.88
CA PRO A 46 6.43 8.84 -23.25
C PRO A 46 7.91 9.04 -23.57
N GLY A 47 8.58 7.99 -24.07
CA GLY A 47 10.01 8.02 -24.35
C GLY A 47 10.91 7.67 -23.16
N GLY A 48 10.36 7.23 -22.03
CA GLY A 48 11.13 6.81 -20.86
C GLY A 48 11.42 7.97 -19.89
N VAL A 49 12.42 7.79 -19.04
CA VAL A 49 12.85 8.81 -18.07
C VAL A 49 13.99 9.67 -18.60
N GLU A 50 14.62 9.24 -19.68
CA GLU A 50 15.77 9.87 -20.32
C GLU A 50 15.47 11.32 -20.75
N PRO A 51 14.33 11.64 -21.42
CA PRO A 51 14.03 13.02 -21.79
C PRO A 51 13.87 13.94 -20.58
N LEU A 52 13.32 13.42 -19.48
CA LEU A 52 13.15 14.16 -18.23
C LEU A 52 14.50 14.39 -17.55
N LEU A 53 15.35 13.37 -17.48
CA LEU A 53 16.70 13.49 -16.92
C LEU A 53 17.55 14.50 -17.69
N GLU A 54 17.44 14.51 -19.01
CA GLU A 54 18.13 15.48 -19.86
C GLU A 54 17.62 16.91 -19.61
N GLN A 55 16.30 17.09 -19.51
CA GLN A 55 15.70 18.38 -19.15
C GLN A 55 16.17 18.86 -17.77
N LEU A 56 16.28 17.97 -16.79
CA LEU A 56 16.77 18.29 -15.45
C LEU A 56 18.25 18.70 -15.46
N ARG A 57 19.08 17.99 -16.23
CA ARG A 57 20.50 18.34 -16.41
C ARG A 57 20.70 19.70 -17.05
N GLN A 58 19.90 20.02 -18.06
CA GLN A 58 19.96 21.30 -18.76
C GLN A 58 19.35 22.45 -17.95
N GLY A 59 18.31 22.17 -17.16
CA GLY A 59 17.54 23.17 -16.43
C GLY A 59 18.11 23.57 -15.07
N ALA A 60 18.96 22.73 -14.44
CA ALA A 60 19.50 22.97 -13.12
C ALA A 60 20.93 22.40 -12.97
N PRO A 61 21.98 23.24 -12.96
CA PRO A 61 23.36 22.78 -12.86
C PRO A 61 23.64 22.03 -11.55
N GLU A 62 22.93 22.36 -10.46
CA GLU A 62 23.02 21.64 -9.19
C GLU A 62 22.49 20.21 -9.31
N ILE A 63 21.39 20.00 -10.05
CA ILE A 63 20.83 18.66 -10.28
C ILE A 63 21.76 17.86 -11.18
N SER A 64 22.35 18.47 -12.21
CA SER A 64 23.35 17.80 -13.04
C SER A 64 24.53 17.30 -12.21
N ALA A 65 25.12 18.17 -11.37
CA ALA A 65 26.24 17.79 -10.51
C ALA A 65 25.88 16.65 -9.54
N MET A 66 24.66 16.67 -8.98
CA MET A 66 24.16 15.60 -8.12
C MET A 66 24.00 14.27 -8.88
N LEU A 67 23.41 14.30 -10.08
CA LEU A 67 23.24 13.10 -10.90
C LEU A 67 24.59 12.50 -11.34
N ASP A 68 25.57 13.36 -11.64
CA ASP A 68 26.90 12.92 -12.04
C ASP A 68 27.69 12.35 -10.84
N ASP A 69 27.56 12.92 -9.64
CA ASP A 69 28.10 12.33 -8.41
C ASP A 69 27.50 10.95 -8.12
N MET A 70 26.18 10.81 -8.23
CA MET A 70 25.51 9.51 -8.09
C MET A 70 26.01 8.50 -9.13
N ALA A 71 26.17 8.91 -10.38
CA ALA A 71 26.69 8.05 -11.44
C ALA A 71 28.15 7.63 -11.15
N ASN A 72 28.99 8.54 -10.66
CA ASN A 72 30.37 8.26 -10.26
C ASN A 72 30.46 7.28 -9.08
N GLN A 73 29.45 7.27 -8.20
CA GLN A 73 29.31 6.30 -7.12
C GLN A 73 28.74 4.95 -7.58
N GLY A 74 28.52 4.76 -8.89
CA GLY A 74 27.99 3.53 -9.47
C GLY A 74 26.48 3.39 -9.40
N VAL A 75 25.75 4.46 -9.06
CA VAL A 75 24.29 4.46 -9.06
C VAL A 75 23.77 4.71 -10.48
N ASP A 76 22.97 3.78 -10.98
CA ASP A 76 22.25 3.96 -12.24
C ASP A 76 21.09 4.95 -12.04
N THR A 77 21.33 6.21 -12.45
CA THR A 77 20.37 7.31 -12.31
C THR A 77 19.12 7.13 -13.16
N SER A 78 19.20 6.47 -14.32
CA SER A 78 18.02 6.11 -15.12
C SER A 78 17.18 5.08 -14.38
N ARG A 79 17.79 4.02 -13.86
CA ARG A 79 17.08 3.03 -13.05
C ARG A 79 16.46 3.65 -11.80
N LEU A 80 17.17 4.55 -11.12
CA LEU A 80 16.63 5.26 -9.96
C LEU A 80 15.44 6.14 -10.33
N ALA A 81 15.51 6.88 -11.45
CA ALA A 81 14.38 7.67 -11.95
C ALA A 81 13.18 6.79 -12.33
N HIS A 82 13.42 5.65 -12.99
CA HIS A 82 12.37 4.66 -13.28
C HIS A 82 11.68 4.17 -12.01
N LEU A 83 12.46 3.85 -10.97
CA LEU A 83 11.96 3.41 -9.68
C LEU A 83 11.15 4.51 -8.98
N LEU A 84 11.66 5.74 -8.94
CA LEU A 84 10.97 6.84 -8.30
C LEU A 84 9.66 7.17 -9.01
N ILE A 85 9.69 7.38 -10.32
CA ILE A 85 8.51 7.81 -11.07
C ILE A 85 7.48 6.68 -11.15
N GLY A 86 7.89 5.51 -11.62
CA GLY A 86 7.00 4.37 -11.77
C GLY A 86 6.51 3.85 -10.43
N GLY A 87 7.42 3.72 -9.47
CA GLY A 87 7.14 3.19 -8.14
C GLY A 87 6.24 4.08 -7.29
N VAL A 88 6.56 5.37 -7.17
CA VAL A 88 5.74 6.31 -6.40
C VAL A 88 4.36 6.46 -7.04
N THR A 89 4.29 6.56 -8.38
CA THR A 89 3.00 6.62 -9.09
C THR A 89 2.18 5.35 -8.85
N GLY A 90 2.79 4.17 -8.95
CA GLY A 90 2.12 2.90 -8.68
C GLY A 90 1.65 2.77 -7.23
N LEU A 91 2.44 3.24 -6.27
CA LEU A 91 2.03 3.30 -4.86
C LEU A 91 0.82 4.21 -4.65
N VAL A 92 0.84 5.42 -5.23
CA VAL A 92 -0.30 6.35 -5.15
C VAL A 92 -1.55 5.73 -5.80
N VAL A 93 -1.41 5.11 -6.97
CA VAL A 93 -2.52 4.41 -7.65
C VAL A 93 -3.09 3.30 -6.76
N LEU A 94 -2.25 2.49 -6.12
CA LEU A 94 -2.71 1.45 -5.21
C LEU A 94 -3.44 2.03 -4.00
N LEU A 95 -2.86 3.04 -3.32
CA LEU A 95 -3.47 3.65 -2.14
C LEU A 95 -4.82 4.31 -2.46
N VAL A 96 -4.90 5.05 -3.57
CA VAL A 96 -6.17 5.63 -4.04
C VAL A 96 -7.16 4.52 -4.36
N SER A 97 -6.73 3.44 -5.01
CA SER A 97 -7.62 2.32 -5.35
C SER A 97 -8.15 1.61 -4.09
N VAL A 98 -7.32 1.43 -3.07
CA VAL A 98 -7.75 0.87 -1.77
C VAL A 98 -8.76 1.81 -1.11
N GLY A 99 -8.50 3.12 -1.12
CA GLY A 99 -9.43 4.13 -0.60
C GLY A 99 -10.78 4.13 -1.33
N CYS A 100 -10.77 4.08 -2.66
CA CYS A 100 -11.98 3.98 -3.48
C CYS A 100 -12.77 2.69 -3.20
N LEU A 101 -12.07 1.55 -3.05
CA LEU A 101 -12.72 0.28 -2.70
C LEU A 101 -13.37 0.35 -1.31
N ALA A 102 -12.68 0.92 -0.32
CA ALA A 102 -13.21 1.12 1.02
C ALA A 102 -14.44 2.04 1.02
N LEU A 103 -14.39 3.14 0.27
CA LEU A 103 -15.52 4.05 0.11
C LEU A 103 -16.72 3.36 -0.55
N ALA A 104 -16.49 2.62 -1.64
CA ALA A 104 -17.53 1.86 -2.33
C ALA A 104 -18.16 0.80 -1.42
N ARG A 105 -17.34 0.07 -0.64
CA ARG A 105 -17.85 -0.90 0.35
C ARG A 105 -18.62 -0.20 1.47
N ALA A 106 -18.16 0.95 1.96
CA ALA A 106 -18.83 1.72 3.00
C ALA A 106 -20.21 2.22 2.55
N TRP A 107 -20.34 2.74 1.32
CA TRP A 107 -21.62 3.12 0.74
C TRP A 107 -22.54 1.93 0.54
N GLN A 108 -22.01 0.82 0.03
CA GLN A 108 -22.79 -0.41 -0.13
C GLN A 108 -23.33 -0.89 1.22
N ALA A 109 -22.48 -0.93 2.26
CA ALA A 109 -22.91 -1.33 3.60
C ALA A 109 -23.94 -0.34 4.16
N GLY A 110 -23.76 0.97 3.99
CA GLY A 110 -24.73 1.97 4.45
C GLY A 110 -26.14 1.77 3.87
N LEU A 111 -26.25 1.33 2.62
CA LEU A 111 -27.53 1.12 1.94
C LEU A 111 -28.15 -0.25 2.21
N TYR A 112 -27.34 -1.31 2.28
CA TYR A 112 -27.83 -2.70 2.27
C TYR A 112 -27.51 -3.51 3.52
N ASN A 113 -26.52 -3.09 4.31
CA ASN A 113 -26.11 -3.77 5.55
C ASN A 113 -25.47 -2.77 6.54
N PRO A 114 -26.26 -1.89 7.18
CA PRO A 114 -25.74 -0.79 7.99
C PRO A 114 -24.74 -1.28 9.05
N GLY A 115 -23.54 -0.71 9.06
CA GLY A 115 -22.46 -1.11 9.96
C GLY A 115 -21.55 -2.25 9.44
N GLY A 116 -21.93 -2.95 8.37
CA GLY A 116 -21.18 -4.11 7.86
C GLY A 116 -19.73 -3.79 7.46
N PHE A 117 -19.48 -2.63 6.84
CA PHE A 117 -18.10 -2.21 6.52
C PHE A 117 -17.25 -2.03 7.79
N ARG A 118 -17.82 -1.49 8.86
CA ARG A 118 -17.11 -1.31 10.13
C ARG A 118 -16.70 -2.67 10.69
N GLU A 119 -17.59 -3.64 10.70
CA GLU A 119 -17.29 -5.00 11.19
C GLU A 119 -16.20 -5.66 10.35
N GLU A 120 -16.31 -5.60 9.01
CA GLU A 120 -15.31 -6.15 8.10
C GLU A 120 -13.94 -5.51 8.27
N PHE A 121 -13.88 -4.18 8.30
CA PHE A 121 -12.63 -3.45 8.43
C PHE A 121 -12.02 -3.65 9.82
N HIS A 122 -12.82 -3.61 10.88
CA HIS A 122 -12.36 -3.87 12.24
C HIS A 122 -11.92 -5.32 12.46
N ALA A 123 -12.36 -6.26 11.62
CA ALA A 123 -11.95 -7.66 11.65
C ALA A 123 -10.79 -7.98 10.68
N LEU A 124 -10.44 -7.06 9.77
CA LEU A 124 -9.34 -7.27 8.83
C LEU A 124 -8.03 -7.56 9.59
N ARG A 125 -7.50 -8.75 9.32
CA ARG A 125 -6.23 -9.27 9.86
C ARG A 125 -5.57 -10.08 8.76
N LEU A 126 -4.26 -9.98 8.64
CA LEU A 126 -3.51 -10.91 7.82
C LEU A 126 -3.30 -12.22 8.60
N ALA A 127 -3.69 -13.34 8.00
CA ALA A 127 -3.36 -14.65 8.53
C ALA A 127 -1.87 -14.97 8.29
N PRO A 128 -1.25 -15.85 9.09
CA PRO A 128 0.16 -16.25 8.88
C PRO A 128 0.46 -16.74 7.45
N ARG A 129 -0.50 -17.42 6.80
CA ARG A 129 -0.38 -17.84 5.39
C ARG A 129 -0.30 -16.65 4.42
N GLU A 130 -1.01 -15.56 4.71
CA GLU A 130 -1.03 -14.35 3.88
C GLU A 130 0.28 -13.58 4.06
N LEU A 131 0.81 -13.53 5.29
CA LEU A 131 2.16 -13.01 5.55
C LEU A 131 3.23 -13.81 4.81
N LEU A 132 3.12 -15.15 4.80
CA LEU A 132 4.05 -16.00 4.05
C LEU A 132 3.98 -15.69 2.55
N VAL A 133 2.78 -15.50 1.99
CA VAL A 133 2.62 -15.07 0.59
C VAL A 133 3.31 -13.73 0.35
N LEU A 134 3.08 -12.72 1.21
CA LEU A 134 3.76 -11.42 1.09
C LEU A 134 5.29 -11.56 1.18
N LEU A 135 5.80 -12.40 2.09
CA LEU A 135 7.22 -12.66 2.22
C LEU A 135 7.79 -13.28 0.94
N VAL A 136 7.15 -14.33 0.41
CA VAL A 136 7.58 -14.99 -0.83
C VAL A 136 7.55 -14.00 -2.00
N VAL A 137 6.49 -13.21 -2.12
CA VAL A 137 6.37 -12.16 -3.16
C VAL A 137 7.50 -11.14 -3.03
N GLY A 138 7.84 -10.70 -1.82
CA GLY A 138 8.97 -9.81 -1.58
C GLY A 138 10.31 -10.42 -1.99
N VAL A 139 10.56 -11.68 -1.61
CA VAL A 139 11.78 -12.41 -1.99
C VAL A 139 11.87 -12.58 -3.51
N VAL A 140 10.78 -12.97 -4.17
CA VAL A 140 10.70 -13.07 -5.63
C VAL A 140 10.99 -11.71 -6.28
N GLY A 141 10.47 -10.62 -5.70
CA GLY A 141 10.77 -9.25 -6.13
C GLY A 141 12.26 -8.93 -6.14
N VAL A 142 12.98 -9.34 -5.11
CA VAL A 142 14.44 -9.13 -5.02
C VAL A 142 15.18 -10.07 -5.99
N VAL A 143 14.88 -11.36 -5.96
CA VAL A 143 15.60 -12.40 -6.73
C VAL A 143 15.45 -12.20 -8.24
N LEU A 144 14.25 -11.85 -8.70
CA LEU A 144 13.96 -11.63 -10.12
C LEU A 144 14.16 -10.17 -10.56
N ASN A 145 14.63 -9.29 -9.67
CA ASN A 145 14.77 -7.87 -9.93
C ASN A 145 13.47 -7.21 -10.45
N LEU A 146 12.37 -7.50 -9.75
CA LEU A 146 11.02 -6.95 -9.99
C LEU A 146 10.69 -5.92 -8.91
N PRO A 147 11.19 -4.68 -9.02
CA PRO A 147 11.12 -3.68 -7.96
C PRO A 147 9.68 -3.28 -7.58
N GLY A 148 8.73 -3.39 -8.52
CA GLY A 148 7.32 -3.11 -8.25
C GLY A 148 6.74 -3.99 -7.13
N LEU A 149 7.22 -5.24 -6.99
CA LEU A 149 6.80 -6.12 -5.90
C LEU A 149 7.29 -5.57 -4.56
N GLY A 150 8.58 -5.23 -4.44
CA GLY A 150 9.13 -4.65 -3.21
C GLY A 150 8.46 -3.33 -2.81
N MET A 151 8.06 -2.52 -3.79
CA MET A 151 7.42 -1.23 -3.55
C MET A 151 6.00 -1.32 -3.01
N LEU A 152 5.26 -2.39 -3.30
CA LEU A 152 3.83 -2.49 -2.97
C LEU A 152 3.48 -3.61 -1.99
N VAL A 153 4.37 -4.59 -1.79
CA VAL A 153 4.09 -5.79 -0.98
C VAL A 153 3.79 -5.49 0.49
N TRP A 154 4.24 -4.35 1.00
CA TRP A 154 4.00 -3.94 2.38
C TRP A 154 2.63 -3.25 2.58
N VAL A 155 1.96 -2.82 1.51
CA VAL A 155 0.69 -2.07 1.59
C VAL A 155 -0.45 -2.88 2.23
N PRO A 156 -0.66 -4.17 1.91
CA PRO A 156 -1.66 -4.99 2.60
C PRO A 156 -1.44 -5.06 4.11
N LEU A 157 -0.16 -5.11 4.54
CA LEU A 157 0.21 -5.12 5.96
C LEU A 157 -0.07 -3.75 6.62
N LEU A 158 0.20 -2.64 5.92
CA LEU A 158 -0.14 -1.30 6.39
C LEU A 158 -1.66 -1.17 6.64
N VAL A 159 -2.47 -1.58 5.66
CA VAL A 159 -3.94 -1.48 5.75
C VAL A 159 -4.47 -2.36 6.89
N ALA A 160 -3.91 -3.56 7.07
CA ALA A 160 -4.24 -4.42 8.20
C ALA A 160 -3.87 -3.79 9.56
N GLY A 161 -2.75 -3.07 9.63
CA GLY A 161 -2.37 -2.32 10.83
C GLY A 161 -3.29 -1.14 11.14
N ILE A 162 -3.71 -0.39 10.11
CA ILE A 162 -4.72 0.67 10.26
C ILE A 162 -6.03 0.08 10.77
N ALA A 163 -6.48 -1.03 10.16
CA ALA A 163 -7.66 -1.78 10.58
C ALA A 163 -7.58 -2.25 12.04
N LEU A 164 -6.41 -2.72 12.47
CA LEU A 164 -6.17 -3.12 13.86
C LEU A 164 -6.36 -1.96 14.84
N VAL A 165 -5.85 -0.76 14.52
CA VAL A 165 -6.04 0.44 15.37
C VAL A 165 -7.52 0.83 15.45
N HIS A 166 -8.24 0.80 14.33
CA HIS A 166 -9.69 1.05 14.32
C HIS A 166 -10.46 0.02 15.14
N GLY A 167 -10.10 -1.26 14.98
CA GLY A 167 -10.64 -2.36 15.76
C GLY A 167 -10.39 -2.19 17.25
N PHE A 168 -9.16 -1.84 17.64
CA PHE A 168 -8.77 -1.63 19.04
C PHE A 168 -9.53 -0.47 19.70
N ILE A 169 -9.57 0.69 19.04
CA ILE A 169 -10.30 1.88 19.53
C ILE A 169 -11.79 1.56 19.66
N GLY A 170 -12.36 0.85 18.68
CA GLY A 170 -13.75 0.43 18.71
C GLY A 170 -14.07 -0.56 19.83
N LEU A 171 -13.20 -1.55 20.07
CA LEU A 171 -13.36 -2.54 21.15
C LEU A 171 -13.24 -1.90 22.54
N LYS A 172 -12.39 -0.88 22.69
CA LYS A 172 -12.19 -0.16 23.95
C LYS A 172 -13.17 0.99 24.18
N GLY A 173 -14.07 1.27 23.24
CA GLY A 173 -15.02 2.39 23.34
C GLY A 173 -14.32 3.76 23.44
N MET A 174 -13.12 3.88 22.88
CA MET A 174 -12.30 5.09 22.99
C MET A 174 -12.89 6.24 22.14
N HIS A 175 -12.65 7.48 22.57
CA HIS A 175 -13.09 8.67 21.84
C HIS A 175 -12.44 8.78 20.44
N GLY A 176 -13.18 9.31 19.46
CA GLY A 176 -12.71 9.42 18.07
C GLY A 176 -11.45 10.29 17.87
N LEU A 177 -11.12 11.16 18.84
CA LEU A 177 -9.90 11.98 18.84
C LEU A 177 -8.63 11.13 18.69
N TRP A 178 -8.61 9.91 19.25
CA TRP A 178 -7.46 9.00 19.13
C TRP A 178 -7.17 8.59 17.69
N LEU A 179 -8.20 8.47 16.84
CA LEU A 179 -8.01 8.24 15.41
C LEU A 179 -7.43 9.47 14.72
N GLY A 180 -7.85 10.68 15.12
CA GLY A 180 -7.28 11.93 14.61
C GLY A 180 -5.77 12.02 14.86
N ILE A 181 -5.36 11.78 16.12
CA ILE A 181 -3.94 11.76 16.50
C ILE A 181 -3.18 10.66 15.74
N PHE A 182 -3.77 9.46 15.65
CA PHE A 182 -3.19 8.34 14.90
C PHE A 182 -2.89 8.72 13.44
N TYR A 183 -3.84 9.33 12.73
CA TYR A 183 -3.63 9.72 11.33
C TYR A 183 -2.63 10.88 11.17
N VAL A 184 -2.61 11.85 12.09
CA VAL A 184 -1.60 12.91 12.09
C VAL A 184 -0.20 12.29 12.22
N LEU A 185 0.00 11.38 13.18
CA LEU A 185 1.28 10.68 13.35
C LEU A 185 1.62 9.82 12.12
N LEU A 186 0.64 9.12 11.55
CA LEU A 186 0.86 8.25 10.39
C LEU A 186 1.31 9.02 9.14
N ILE A 187 0.77 10.22 8.92
CA ILE A 187 1.08 11.05 7.74
C ILE A 187 2.38 11.83 7.92
N PHE A 188 2.60 12.41 9.10
CA PHE A 188 3.72 13.33 9.32
C PHE A 188 4.98 12.65 9.88
N THR A 189 4.90 11.37 10.27
CA THR A 189 6.05 10.67 10.86
C THR A 189 6.27 9.31 10.21
N TRP A 190 7.44 9.12 9.58
CA TRP A 190 7.84 7.83 9.03
C TRP A 190 7.95 6.70 10.08
N PRO A 191 8.33 6.94 11.37
CA PRO A 191 8.38 5.87 12.36
C PRO A 191 7.01 5.28 12.65
N MET A 192 5.93 6.06 12.54
CA MET A 192 4.58 5.55 12.79
C MET A 192 4.17 4.49 11.77
N ILE A 193 4.58 4.63 10.51
CA ILE A 193 4.36 3.60 9.48
C ILE A 193 5.03 2.28 9.92
N LEU A 194 6.28 2.34 10.39
CA LEU A 194 7.01 1.14 10.85
C LEU A 194 6.36 0.49 12.07
N ILE A 195 5.92 1.30 13.03
CA ILE A 195 5.20 0.80 14.21
C ILE A 195 3.92 0.08 13.78
N VAL A 196 3.14 0.68 12.87
CA VAL A 196 1.91 0.07 12.37
C VAL A 196 2.18 -1.25 11.65
N LEU A 197 3.21 -1.31 10.81
CA LEU A 197 3.63 -2.55 10.14
C LEU A 197 4.05 -3.62 11.14
N LEU A 198 4.84 -3.26 12.15
CA LEU A 198 5.30 -4.18 13.19
C LEU A 198 4.11 -4.73 14.00
N VAL A 199 3.21 -3.87 14.44
CA VAL A 199 2.05 -4.29 15.25
C VAL A 199 1.09 -5.15 14.41
N ALA A 200 0.90 -4.84 13.12
CA ALA A 200 0.12 -5.67 12.21
C ALA A 200 0.75 -7.07 12.01
N LEU A 201 2.08 -7.11 11.89
CA LEU A 201 2.84 -8.36 11.80
C LEU A 201 2.63 -9.20 13.07
N LEU A 202 2.76 -8.59 14.25
CA LEU A 202 2.57 -9.27 15.53
C LEU A 202 1.12 -9.74 15.72
N ASP A 203 0.12 -8.93 15.36
CA ASP A 203 -1.30 -9.31 15.46
C ASP A 203 -1.63 -10.52 14.57
N SER A 204 -0.94 -10.67 13.44
CA SER A 204 -1.09 -11.82 12.54
C SER A 204 -0.76 -13.16 13.23
N PHE A 205 0.06 -13.17 14.28
CA PHE A 205 0.36 -14.37 15.08
C PHE A 205 -0.38 -14.37 16.42
N ALA A 206 -0.39 -13.26 17.15
CA ALA A 206 -0.89 -13.20 18.51
C ALA A 206 -2.42 -13.08 18.61
N ASN A 207 -3.07 -12.55 17.56
CA ASN A 207 -4.49 -12.22 17.54
C ASN A 207 -4.91 -11.35 18.75
N PHE A 208 -4.37 -10.13 18.82
CA PHE A 208 -4.55 -9.24 19.98
C PHE A 208 -6.02 -8.93 20.25
N ARG A 209 -6.81 -8.72 19.19
CA ARG A 209 -8.25 -8.40 19.29
C ARG A 209 -9.05 -9.50 20.00
N ALA A 210 -8.79 -10.77 19.67
CA ALA A 210 -9.50 -11.89 20.31
C ALA A 210 -9.13 -12.06 21.79
N ARG A 211 -7.89 -11.71 22.18
CA ARG A 211 -7.45 -11.78 23.58
C ARG A 211 -8.04 -10.65 24.42
N LEU A 212 -8.14 -9.46 23.86
CA LEU A 212 -8.71 -8.29 24.53
C LEU A 212 -10.23 -8.41 24.72
N GLY A 213 -10.95 -9.03 23.77
CA GLY A 213 -12.39 -9.27 23.90
C GLY A 213 -12.78 -10.35 24.91
N ARG A 214 -11.82 -11.14 25.42
CA ARG A 214 -12.05 -12.19 26.45
C ARG A 214 -11.75 -11.71 27.88
N GLY A 215 -11.19 -10.50 28.04
CA GLY A 215 -10.78 -9.94 29.33
C GLY A 215 -11.78 -8.95 29.93
N ASN A 216 -12.96 -8.81 29.32
CA ASN A 216 -14.14 -8.12 29.84
C ASN A 216 -15.24 -9.15 30.08
#